data_AF-A0A562MQR6-F1
#
_entry.id   AF-A0A562MQR6-F1
#
_cell.length_a   1.000
_cell.length_b   1.000
_cell.length_c   1.000
_cell.angle_alpha   90.00
_cell.angle_beta   90.00
_cell.angle_gamma   90.00
#
_symmetry.space_group_name_H-M   'P 1'
#
loop_
_entity.id
_entity.type
_entity.pdbx_description
1 polymer ?
#
loop_
_entity_poly.entity_id
_entity_poly.type
_entity_poly.pdbx_seq_one_letter_code
_entity_poly.pdbx_strand_id
1 'polypeptide(L)'
;MSPTAALVHKDDGYNFAYLDEQTKRMIRRSLLKALSIPGYQVPFGGREMPLAYGWGTGGIQVTASVIGPDDVLKVIDQGADDTTNAVSIRRFFQTVCDVAVTESTAEATVVQTRHRVPETPLKEGQVLVYQVPQPEPLKKIEPRETETRKMHAYAEYGAMQVTLYEDVAHFGRIAKTYDYPAVINGRHLMSPSPIPKFDNPKMEMNPAIQLFGAGREKRIYAVPPYTSVRSLDFDDHPFEVQTWKGSCALCGSTTSYLDEVITDDRGSRMFVCSDTDFCNTRQAEAAAAKAAVDKVSGEEA
;
A
#
# COMPACT_ATOMS: atom_id res chain seq x y z
N MET A 1 35.08 -20.55 6.36
CA MET A 1 34.38 -19.75 5.34
C MET A 1 33.66 -20.73 4.44
N SER A 2 32.41 -21.06 4.76
CA SER A 2 31.58 -21.93 3.92
C SER A 2 31.05 -21.12 2.73
N PRO A 3 31.10 -21.64 1.50
CA PRO A 3 30.49 -20.97 0.36
C PRO A 3 28.98 -20.98 0.56
N THR A 4 28.37 -19.81 0.40
CA THR A 4 26.93 -19.59 0.39
C THR A 4 26.31 -20.53 -0.64
N ALA A 5 25.54 -21.52 -0.18
CA ALA A 5 24.77 -22.39 -1.06
C ALA A 5 23.80 -21.51 -1.86
N ALA A 6 24.05 -21.39 -3.16
CA ALA A 6 23.08 -20.83 -4.08
C ALA A 6 21.86 -21.75 -4.02
N LEU A 7 20.76 -21.24 -3.47
CA LEU A 7 19.48 -21.92 -3.46
C LEU A 7 19.06 -22.12 -4.92
N VAL A 8 19.11 -23.37 -5.37
CA VAL A 8 18.78 -23.76 -6.74
C VAL A 8 17.25 -23.74 -6.85
N HIS A 9 16.74 -22.70 -7.51
CA HIS A 9 15.34 -22.56 -7.92
C HIS A 9 14.98 -23.69 -8.90
N LYS A 10 13.74 -24.19 -8.82
CA LYS A 10 13.22 -25.23 -9.71
C LYS A 10 12.95 -24.64 -11.11
N ASP A 11 13.86 -24.93 -12.04
CA ASP A 11 13.71 -25.07 -13.51
C ASP A 11 12.83 -24.13 -14.37
N ASP A 12 12.76 -22.82 -14.08
CA ASP A 12 12.18 -21.82 -15.03
C ASP A 12 13.22 -21.01 -15.82
N GLY A 13 14.53 -21.25 -15.62
CA GLY A 13 15.61 -20.57 -16.33
C GLY A 13 15.87 -19.11 -15.93
N TYR A 14 15.03 -18.53 -15.06
CA TYR A 14 15.23 -17.19 -14.47
C TYR A 14 15.93 -17.27 -13.10
N ASN A 15 16.56 -16.16 -12.68
CA ASN A 15 17.05 -16.04 -11.31
C ASN A 15 15.87 -16.01 -10.32
N PHE A 16 16.08 -16.41 -9.06
CA PHE A 16 15.06 -16.29 -8.01
C PHE A 16 14.49 -14.86 -8.00
N ALA A 17 13.16 -14.71 -7.95
CA ALA A 17 12.49 -13.41 -8.05
C ALA A 17 12.79 -12.61 -9.34
N TYR A 18 13.12 -13.31 -10.44
CA TYR A 18 13.37 -12.80 -11.79
C TYR A 18 14.60 -11.89 -11.95
N LEU A 19 14.80 -10.91 -11.08
CA LEU A 19 15.87 -9.93 -11.16
C LEU A 19 17.26 -10.55 -10.95
N ASP A 20 18.26 -10.09 -11.69
CA ASP A 20 19.66 -10.42 -11.43
C ASP A 20 20.14 -9.86 -10.07
N GLU A 21 21.18 -10.47 -9.49
CA GLU A 21 21.71 -10.07 -8.19
C GLU A 21 22.31 -8.66 -8.17
N GLN A 22 22.76 -8.14 -9.32
CA GLN A 22 23.30 -6.77 -9.40
C GLN A 22 22.17 -5.75 -9.20
N THR A 23 21.03 -5.98 -9.84
CA THR A 23 19.82 -5.16 -9.77
C THR A 23 19.25 -5.22 -8.37
N LYS A 24 19.09 -6.41 -7.78
CA LYS A 24 18.68 -6.57 -6.37
C LYS A 24 19.62 -5.84 -5.43
N ARG A 25 20.94 -6.00 -5.59
CA ARG A 25 21.94 -5.33 -4.74
C ARG A 25 21.83 -3.81 -4.84
N MET A 26 21.53 -3.26 -6.02
CA MET A 26 21.31 -1.82 -6.19
C MET A 26 20.03 -1.36 -5.49
N ILE A 27 18.91 -2.06 -5.70
CA ILE A 27 17.62 -1.75 -5.05
C ILE A 27 17.75 -1.82 -3.53
N ARG A 28 18.39 -2.87 -3.00
CA ARG A 28 18.65 -3.03 -1.55
C ARG A 28 19.44 -1.84 -0.96
N ARG A 29 20.44 -1.31 -1.69
CA ARG A 29 21.14 -0.09 -1.25
C ARG A 29 20.21 1.14 -1.22
N SER A 30 19.38 1.30 -2.24
CA SER A 30 18.38 2.39 -2.28
C SER A 30 17.35 2.27 -1.16
N LEU A 31 16.89 1.05 -0.85
CA LEU A 31 15.97 0.78 0.26
C LEU A 31 16.60 1.13 1.62
N LEU A 32 17.86 0.76 1.86
CA LEU A 32 18.56 1.14 3.10
C LEU A 32 18.70 2.66 3.22
N LYS A 33 18.95 3.37 2.11
CA LYS A 33 18.95 4.84 2.10
C LYS A 33 17.57 5.42 2.37
N ALA A 34 16.53 4.86 1.78
CA ALA A 34 15.15 5.29 1.97
C ALA A 34 14.69 5.11 3.43
N LEU A 35 15.03 3.99 4.07
CA LEU A 35 14.76 3.75 5.49
C LEU A 35 15.53 4.72 6.40
N SER A 36 16.76 5.08 6.02
CA SER A 36 17.58 6.03 6.78
C SER A 36 17.17 7.49 6.61
N ILE A 37 16.36 7.80 5.58
CA ILE A 37 15.90 9.16 5.26
C ILE A 37 14.38 9.10 4.99
N PRO A 38 13.56 8.91 6.04
CA PRO A 38 12.12 8.63 5.88
C PRO A 38 11.40 9.69 5.03
N GLY A 39 10.63 9.23 4.04
CA GLY A 39 9.90 10.08 3.10
C GLY A 39 10.73 10.72 1.97
N TYR A 40 12.06 10.56 1.95
CA TYR A 40 12.89 11.05 0.84
C TYR A 40 12.83 10.10 -0.37
N GLN A 41 12.62 10.68 -1.55
CA GLN A 41 12.55 9.98 -2.84
C GLN A 41 13.95 9.62 -3.36
N VAL A 42 14.47 8.45 -3.00
CA VAL A 42 15.78 7.95 -3.45
C VAL A 42 15.72 7.53 -4.92
N PRO A 43 16.55 8.11 -5.81
CA PRO A 43 16.67 7.64 -7.19
C PRO A 43 17.23 6.22 -7.25
N PHE A 44 16.72 5.39 -8.16
CA PHE A 44 17.27 4.06 -8.40
C PHE A 44 17.28 3.71 -9.89
N GLY A 45 18.23 2.88 -10.32
CA GLY A 45 18.37 2.43 -11.71
C GLY A 45 17.38 1.32 -12.08
N GLY A 46 16.08 1.58 -11.93
CA GLY A 46 15.03 0.59 -12.22
C GLY A 46 15.11 0.05 -13.64
N ARG A 47 14.69 -1.20 -13.82
CA ARG A 47 14.74 -1.95 -15.08
C ARG A 47 13.34 -2.14 -15.65
N GLU A 48 13.27 -2.41 -16.94
CA GLU A 48 12.09 -2.94 -17.60
C GLU A 48 11.70 -4.28 -16.99
N MET A 49 10.40 -4.48 -16.78
CA MET A 49 9.82 -5.69 -16.22
C MET A 49 8.91 -6.34 -17.27
N PRO A 50 8.53 -7.63 -17.15
CA PRO A 50 7.61 -8.30 -18.09
C PRO A 50 6.15 -7.81 -17.98
N LEU A 51 5.95 -6.60 -17.45
CA LEU A 51 4.70 -5.88 -17.29
C LEU A 51 4.90 -4.45 -17.77
N ALA A 52 3.89 -3.87 -18.41
CA ALA A 52 3.97 -2.51 -18.92
C ALA A 52 4.20 -1.50 -17.79
N TYR A 53 4.96 -0.43 -18.07
CA TYR A 53 5.10 0.67 -17.13
C TYR A 53 3.72 1.22 -16.74
N GLY A 54 3.54 1.52 -15.44
CA GLY A 54 2.25 1.93 -14.87
C GLY A 54 1.47 0.79 -14.20
N TRP A 55 1.83 -0.47 -14.47
CA TRP A 55 1.23 -1.67 -13.86
C TRP A 55 2.04 -2.19 -12.68
N GLY A 56 2.50 -1.28 -11.81
CA GLY A 56 3.14 -1.70 -10.56
C GLY A 56 4.61 -2.11 -10.63
N THR A 57 5.32 -1.86 -11.74
CA THR A 57 6.71 -2.34 -11.95
C THR A 57 7.71 -1.92 -10.86
N GLY A 58 7.48 -0.79 -10.18
CA GLY A 58 8.29 -0.38 -9.04
C GLY A 58 8.07 -1.25 -7.81
N GLY A 59 6.81 -1.52 -7.47
CA GLY A 59 6.46 -2.44 -6.38
C GLY A 59 7.01 -3.84 -6.61
N ILE A 60 6.90 -4.36 -7.84
CA ILE A 60 7.44 -5.69 -8.19
C ILE A 60 8.96 -5.74 -8.01
N GLN A 61 9.69 -4.70 -8.46
CA GLN A 61 11.15 -4.65 -8.27
C GLN A 61 11.55 -4.58 -6.80
N VAL A 62 10.79 -3.86 -5.97
CA VAL A 62 11.00 -3.80 -4.52
C VAL A 62 10.72 -5.17 -3.90
N THR A 63 9.56 -5.77 -4.16
CA THR A 63 9.19 -7.11 -3.66
C THR A 63 10.24 -8.16 -4.05
N ALA A 64 10.64 -8.21 -5.32
CA ALA A 64 11.67 -9.12 -5.81
C ALA A 64 13.04 -8.94 -5.14
N SER A 65 13.30 -7.77 -4.54
CA SER A 65 14.56 -7.46 -3.86
C SER A 65 14.51 -7.73 -2.36
N VAL A 66 13.32 -7.85 -1.76
CA VAL A 66 13.16 -8.09 -0.31
C VAL A 66 12.66 -9.49 0.02
N ILE A 67 11.90 -10.13 -0.88
CA ILE A 67 11.32 -11.46 -0.66
C ILE A 67 12.41 -12.53 -0.57
N GLY A 68 12.23 -13.46 0.37
CA GLY A 68 13.00 -14.68 0.56
C GLY A 68 12.15 -15.94 0.33
N PRO A 69 12.78 -17.12 0.34
CA PRO A 69 12.10 -18.40 0.09
C PRO A 69 11.09 -18.78 1.18
N ASP A 70 11.28 -18.31 2.42
CA ASP A 70 10.43 -18.62 3.57
C ASP A 70 9.32 -17.58 3.78
N ASP A 71 9.22 -16.58 2.91
CA ASP A 71 8.18 -15.55 3.00
C ASP A 71 6.81 -16.05 2.53
N VAL A 72 5.77 -15.47 3.13
CA VAL A 72 4.38 -15.66 2.71
C VAL A 72 3.90 -14.36 2.07
N LEU A 73 3.64 -14.41 0.76
CA LEU A 73 3.29 -13.23 -0.03
C LEU A 73 1.76 -13.05 -0.13
N LYS A 74 1.29 -11.86 0.24
CA LYS A 74 -0.06 -11.37 -0.10
C LYS A 74 0.06 -10.27 -1.15
N VAL A 75 -0.83 -10.28 -2.15
CA VAL A 75 -0.87 -9.24 -3.19
C VAL A 75 -2.30 -8.75 -3.36
N ILE A 76 -2.50 -7.44 -3.22
CA ILE A 76 -3.81 -6.79 -3.34
C ILE A 76 -3.77 -5.60 -4.31
N ASP A 77 -4.87 -5.38 -5.02
CA ASP A 77 -5.14 -4.17 -5.80
C ASP A 77 -6.58 -3.76 -5.51
N GLN A 78 -6.81 -2.47 -5.21
CA GLN A 78 -8.08 -1.97 -4.69
C GLN A 78 -8.56 -2.69 -3.41
N GLY A 79 -7.65 -3.25 -2.61
CA GLY A 79 -7.98 -3.97 -1.38
C GLY A 79 -8.33 -5.44 -1.56
N ALA A 80 -8.42 -5.91 -2.81
CA ALA A 80 -8.84 -7.27 -3.13
C ALA A 80 -7.71 -8.09 -3.78
N ASP A 81 -7.64 -9.37 -3.41
CA ASP A 81 -6.64 -10.34 -3.86
C ASP A 81 -6.95 -10.93 -5.25
N ASP A 82 -8.21 -10.85 -5.69
CA ASP A 82 -8.74 -11.49 -6.90
C ASP A 82 -8.82 -10.56 -8.13
N THR A 83 -8.42 -9.30 -7.95
CA THR A 83 -8.30 -8.35 -9.06
C THR A 83 -7.27 -8.82 -10.08
N THR A 84 -7.49 -8.47 -11.36
CA THR A 84 -6.69 -8.95 -12.49
C THR A 84 -5.19 -8.70 -12.32
N ASN A 85 -4.82 -7.52 -11.82
CA ASN A 85 -3.44 -7.13 -11.59
C ASN A 85 -2.83 -7.86 -10.37
N ALA A 86 -3.59 -8.00 -9.27
CA ALA A 86 -3.13 -8.74 -8.09
C ALA A 86 -2.86 -10.21 -8.39
N VAL A 87 -3.80 -10.87 -9.10
CA VAL A 87 -3.66 -12.25 -9.57
C VAL A 87 -2.44 -12.40 -10.48
N SER A 88 -2.25 -11.48 -11.42
CA SER A 88 -1.09 -11.50 -12.33
C SER A 88 0.25 -11.40 -11.60
N ILE A 89 0.38 -10.45 -10.67
CA ILE A 89 1.60 -10.24 -9.88
C ILE A 89 1.85 -11.41 -8.93
N ARG A 90 0.80 -11.92 -8.26
CA ARG A 90 0.92 -13.08 -7.37
C ARG A 90 1.39 -14.32 -8.13
N ARG A 91 0.75 -14.62 -9.28
CA ARG A 91 1.18 -15.72 -10.15
C ARG A 91 2.60 -15.56 -10.64
N PHE A 92 2.99 -14.34 -11.02
CA PHE A 92 4.37 -14.05 -11.41
C PHE A 92 5.36 -14.47 -10.30
N PHE A 93 5.15 -14.05 -9.05
CA PHE A 93 6.03 -14.42 -7.95
C PHE A 93 5.95 -15.90 -7.56
N GLN A 94 4.78 -16.55 -7.69
CA GLN A 94 4.68 -18.00 -7.51
C GLN A 94 5.55 -18.74 -8.54
N THR A 95 5.55 -18.29 -9.79
CA THR A 95 6.38 -18.85 -10.86
C THR A 95 7.87 -18.62 -10.61
N VAL A 96 8.29 -17.38 -10.32
CA VAL A 96 9.72 -17.03 -10.25
C VAL A 96 10.38 -17.16 -8.87
N CYS A 97 9.62 -17.48 -7.83
CA CYS A 97 10.14 -17.66 -6.47
C CYS A 97 9.73 -18.97 -5.79
N ASP A 98 8.66 -19.64 -6.24
CA ASP A 98 8.05 -20.79 -5.53
C ASP A 98 7.74 -20.50 -4.04
N VAL A 99 7.27 -19.28 -3.75
CA VAL A 99 6.94 -18.82 -2.39
C VAL A 99 5.51 -19.16 -2.01
N ALA A 100 5.28 -19.34 -0.70
CA ALA A 100 3.93 -19.45 -0.16
C ALA A 100 3.15 -18.15 -0.42
N VAL A 101 1.85 -18.28 -0.68
CA VAL A 101 0.93 -17.14 -0.85
C VAL A 101 -0.25 -17.28 0.08
N THR A 102 -0.80 -16.15 0.51
CA THR A 102 -2.00 -16.11 1.36
C THR A 102 -2.89 -14.93 0.96
N GLU A 103 -4.17 -15.05 1.27
CA GLU A 103 -5.13 -13.94 1.26
C GLU A 103 -5.28 -13.33 2.66
N SER A 104 -4.76 -13.98 3.71
CA SER A 104 -4.82 -13.47 5.08
C SER A 104 -3.73 -12.43 5.36
N THR A 105 -4.15 -11.20 5.70
CA THR A 105 -3.22 -10.14 6.11
C THR A 105 -2.42 -10.52 7.34
N ALA A 106 -2.99 -11.29 8.26
CA ALA A 106 -2.33 -11.70 9.49
C ALA A 106 -1.22 -12.74 9.29
N GLU A 107 -1.30 -13.52 8.21
CA GLU A 107 -0.34 -14.58 7.87
C GLU A 107 0.80 -14.10 6.97
N ALA A 108 0.57 -13.05 6.18
CA ALA A 108 1.56 -12.53 5.25
C ALA A 108 2.81 -11.99 5.97
N THR A 109 3.99 -12.23 5.41
CA THR A 109 5.24 -11.55 5.81
C THR A 109 5.54 -10.38 4.88
N VAL A 110 5.19 -10.50 3.60
CA VAL A 110 5.26 -9.43 2.60
C VAL A 110 3.88 -9.20 2.01
N VAL A 111 3.41 -7.95 2.03
CA VAL A 111 2.17 -7.53 1.40
C VAL A 111 2.51 -6.55 0.28
N GLN A 112 2.25 -6.88 -0.97
CA GLN A 112 2.34 -5.93 -2.08
C GLN A 112 0.96 -5.34 -2.39
N THR A 113 0.83 -4.03 -2.27
CA THR A 113 -0.46 -3.34 -2.39
C THR A 113 -0.48 -2.29 -3.50
N ARG A 114 -1.66 -2.12 -4.10
CA ARG A 114 -2.03 -0.96 -4.89
C ARG A 114 -3.32 -0.34 -4.36
N HIS A 115 -3.22 0.93 -3.99
CA HIS A 115 -4.32 1.83 -3.58
C HIS A 115 -4.99 1.53 -2.23
N ARG A 116 -4.56 0.55 -1.44
CA ARG A 116 -5.15 0.30 -0.11
C ARG A 116 -4.10 -0.05 0.94
N VAL A 117 -4.38 0.30 2.19
CA VAL A 117 -3.76 -0.31 3.37
C VAL A 117 -4.80 -1.25 3.99
N PRO A 118 -4.46 -2.52 4.31
CA PRO A 118 -5.40 -3.44 4.94
C PRO A 118 -6.11 -2.84 6.15
N GLU A 119 -7.35 -3.26 6.40
CA GLU A 119 -8.09 -2.88 7.60
C GLU A 119 -7.52 -3.59 8.83
N THR A 120 -7.05 -4.83 8.65
CA THR A 120 -6.35 -5.60 9.67
C THR A 120 -5.03 -4.91 10.03
N PRO A 121 -4.80 -4.54 11.31
CA PRO A 121 -3.56 -3.91 11.73
C PRO A 121 -2.34 -4.78 11.39
N LEU A 122 -1.32 -4.15 10.82
CA LEU A 122 -0.05 -4.80 10.55
C LEU A 122 0.73 -5.03 11.85
N LYS A 123 1.65 -5.99 11.84
CA LYS A 123 2.51 -6.36 12.97
C LYS A 123 4.00 -6.22 12.65
N GLU A 124 4.82 -6.23 13.70
CA GLU A 124 6.28 -6.30 13.53
C GLU A 124 6.69 -7.49 12.67
N GLY A 125 7.75 -7.30 11.87
CA GLY A 125 8.24 -8.31 10.93
C GLY A 125 7.52 -8.33 9.58
N GLN A 126 6.38 -7.64 9.44
CA GLN A 126 5.74 -7.47 8.12
C GLN A 126 6.39 -6.34 7.31
N VAL A 127 6.36 -6.51 5.99
CA VAL A 127 6.76 -5.50 5.00
C VAL A 127 5.59 -5.21 4.07
N LEU A 128 5.15 -3.94 4.03
CA LEU A 128 4.13 -3.45 3.10
C LEU A 128 4.79 -2.71 1.94
N VAL A 129 4.60 -3.20 0.71
CA VAL A 129 5.18 -2.66 -0.53
C VAL A 129 4.11 -1.98 -1.37
N TYR A 130 4.18 -0.66 -1.48
CA TYR A 130 3.24 0.18 -2.23
C TYR A 130 3.65 0.36 -3.68
N GLN A 131 2.69 0.19 -4.60
CA GLN A 131 2.83 0.56 -6.00
C GLN A 131 2.54 2.04 -6.20
N VAL A 132 3.54 2.79 -6.68
CA VAL A 132 3.47 4.25 -6.79
C VAL A 132 3.54 4.69 -8.26
N PRO A 133 2.50 5.33 -8.81
CA PRO A 133 2.54 5.90 -10.15
C PRO A 133 3.24 7.26 -10.21
N GLN A 134 3.13 8.06 -9.15
CA GLN A 134 3.71 9.40 -9.01
C GLN A 134 4.27 9.57 -7.59
N PRO A 135 5.60 9.62 -7.41
CA PRO A 135 6.22 9.72 -6.08
C PRO A 135 6.35 11.15 -5.56
N GLU A 136 6.23 12.15 -6.43
CA GLU A 136 6.49 13.55 -6.10
C GLU A 136 5.19 14.25 -5.67
N PRO A 137 4.99 14.54 -4.36
CA PRO A 137 3.77 15.18 -3.88
C PRO A 137 3.56 16.58 -4.47
N LEU A 138 4.63 17.28 -4.87
CA LEU A 138 4.57 18.63 -5.43
C LEU A 138 4.33 18.64 -6.95
N LYS A 139 4.21 17.47 -7.61
CA LYS A 139 4.23 17.36 -9.08
C LYS A 139 3.17 18.20 -9.79
N LYS A 140 1.98 18.34 -9.17
CA LYS A 140 0.88 19.14 -9.74
C LYS A 140 1.10 20.65 -9.60
N ILE A 141 1.92 21.06 -8.64
CA ILE A 141 2.26 22.45 -8.36
C ILE A 141 3.47 22.86 -9.21
N GLU A 142 4.52 22.04 -9.20
CA GLU A 142 5.74 22.23 -9.98
C GLU A 142 6.06 20.94 -10.74
N PRO A 143 5.89 20.90 -12.07
CA PRO A 143 6.11 19.70 -12.86
C PRO A 143 7.59 19.34 -13.04
N ARG A 144 8.54 20.26 -12.81
CA ARG A 144 9.98 20.06 -13.06
C ARG A 144 10.66 19.43 -11.85
N GLU A 145 11.22 18.24 -12.05
CA GLU A 145 12.00 17.53 -11.02
C GLU A 145 13.24 18.31 -10.54
N THR A 146 13.81 19.15 -11.42
CA THR A 146 14.95 20.02 -11.06
C THR A 146 14.58 21.08 -10.02
N GLU A 147 13.31 21.47 -9.95
CA GLU A 147 12.82 22.44 -8.97
C GLU A 147 12.27 21.73 -7.73
N THR A 148 11.44 20.69 -7.89
CA THR A 148 10.89 19.98 -6.71
C THR A 148 11.99 19.35 -5.84
N ARG A 149 13.09 18.89 -6.44
CA ARG A 149 14.26 18.41 -5.67
C ARG A 149 14.89 19.50 -4.79
N LYS A 150 14.90 20.77 -5.24
CA LYS A 150 15.41 21.91 -4.45
C LYS A 150 14.42 22.23 -3.33
N MET A 151 13.12 22.24 -3.64
CA MET A 151 12.08 22.44 -2.63
C MET A 151 12.18 21.41 -1.51
N HIS A 152 12.38 20.13 -1.84
CA HIS A 152 12.63 19.08 -0.86
C HIS A 152 13.93 19.33 -0.06
N ALA A 153 15.02 19.73 -0.72
CA ALA A 153 16.29 20.03 -0.06
C ALA A 153 16.15 21.16 0.97
N TYR A 154 15.43 22.23 0.63
CA TYR A 154 15.23 23.42 1.48
C TYR A 154 14.00 23.37 2.39
N ALA A 155 13.20 22.30 2.33
CA ALA A 155 11.93 22.18 3.07
C ALA A 155 10.86 23.20 2.66
N GLU A 156 10.86 23.64 1.40
CA GLU A 156 9.93 24.65 0.88
C GLU A 156 8.58 24.01 0.50
N TYR A 157 7.78 23.63 1.50
CA TYR A 157 6.47 22.97 1.29
C TYR A 157 5.27 23.93 1.39
N GLY A 158 5.51 25.23 1.56
CA GLY A 158 4.44 26.22 1.69
C GLY A 158 3.46 26.23 0.52
N ALA A 159 3.93 25.94 -0.70
CA ALA A 159 3.08 25.86 -1.87
C ALA A 159 2.00 24.76 -1.75
N MET A 160 2.29 23.63 -1.08
CA MET A 160 1.29 22.59 -0.83
C MET A 160 0.19 23.10 0.10
N GLN A 161 0.55 23.85 1.15
CA GLN A 161 -0.44 24.45 2.04
C GLN A 161 -1.32 25.46 1.30
N VAL A 162 -0.75 26.28 0.42
CA VAL A 162 -1.54 27.19 -0.43
C VAL A 162 -2.54 26.41 -1.27
N THR A 163 -2.12 25.34 -1.95
CA THR A 163 -3.03 24.52 -2.77
C THR A 163 -4.15 23.88 -1.96
N LEU A 164 -3.87 23.38 -0.74
CA LEU A 164 -4.93 22.81 0.12
C LEU A 164 -5.91 23.90 0.58
N TYR A 165 -5.43 25.10 0.87
CA TYR A 165 -6.29 26.21 1.29
C TYR A 165 -7.10 26.80 0.13
N GLU A 166 -6.59 26.73 -1.11
CA GLU A 166 -7.35 27.08 -2.31
C GLU A 166 -8.59 26.18 -2.45
N ASP A 167 -8.48 24.88 -2.19
CA ASP A 167 -9.64 23.97 -2.16
C ASP A 167 -10.67 24.40 -1.10
N VAL A 168 -10.20 24.76 0.10
CA VAL A 168 -11.07 25.26 1.17
C VAL A 168 -11.80 26.53 0.74
N ALA A 169 -11.09 27.49 0.13
CA ALA A 169 -11.70 28.73 -0.35
C ALA A 169 -12.75 28.50 -1.46
N HIS A 170 -12.52 27.54 -2.37
CA HIS A 170 -13.42 27.27 -3.49
C HIS A 170 -14.59 26.35 -3.12
N PHE A 171 -14.37 25.35 -2.26
CA PHE A 171 -15.32 24.25 -2.02
C PHE A 171 -15.77 24.14 -0.56
N GLY A 172 -15.22 24.94 0.35
CA GLY A 172 -15.46 24.85 1.79
C GLY A 172 -14.83 23.63 2.45
N ARG A 173 -14.01 22.87 1.72
CA ARG A 173 -13.33 21.66 2.17
C ARG A 173 -12.15 21.35 1.27
N ILE A 174 -11.18 20.59 1.78
CA ILE A 174 -10.09 20.05 0.96
C ILE A 174 -10.66 19.01 -0.01
N ALA A 175 -10.45 19.20 -1.32
CA ALA A 175 -11.05 18.37 -2.37
C ALA A 175 -10.27 17.07 -2.61
N LYS A 176 -9.03 17.00 -2.15
CA LYS A 176 -8.16 15.84 -2.32
C LYS A 176 -8.64 14.63 -1.50
N THR A 177 -9.01 13.54 -2.17
CA THR A 177 -9.60 12.33 -1.54
C THR A 177 -8.66 11.13 -1.45
N TYR A 178 -7.58 11.11 -2.23
CA TYR A 178 -6.55 10.06 -2.27
C TYR A 178 -5.18 10.68 -2.54
N ASP A 179 -4.11 9.89 -2.36
CA ASP A 179 -2.72 10.37 -2.50
C ASP A 179 -2.45 11.60 -1.62
N TYR A 180 -3.07 11.64 -0.45
CA TYR A 180 -3.14 12.83 0.38
C TYR A 180 -1.77 13.09 1.05
N PRO A 181 -1.14 14.26 0.86
CA PRO A 181 0.23 14.49 1.29
C PRO A 181 0.38 14.40 2.81
N ALA A 182 1.47 13.77 3.25
CA ALA A 182 1.81 13.64 4.66
C ALA A 182 3.25 14.06 4.93
N VAL A 183 3.50 14.63 6.10
CA VAL A 183 4.84 14.93 6.62
C VAL A 183 5.33 13.72 7.41
N ILE A 184 6.44 13.16 6.94
CA ILE A 184 7.08 11.98 7.51
C ILE A 184 8.21 12.40 8.42
N ASN A 185 8.22 11.83 9.63
CA ASN A 185 9.23 12.08 10.66
C ASN A 185 9.48 13.57 10.92
N GLY A 186 8.42 14.38 10.86
CA GLY A 186 8.47 15.83 11.02
C GLY A 186 9.28 16.59 9.95
N ARG A 187 9.71 15.95 8.86
CA ARG A 187 10.61 16.59 7.88
C ARG A 187 10.22 16.46 6.42
N HIS A 188 10.01 15.27 5.88
CA HIS A 188 9.79 15.12 4.43
C HIS A 188 8.31 15.11 4.10
N LEU A 189 7.89 15.99 3.19
CA LEU A 189 6.59 15.87 2.54
C LEU A 189 6.63 14.66 1.60
N MET A 190 5.66 13.76 1.70
CA MET A 190 5.62 12.51 0.97
C MET A 190 4.25 12.27 0.35
N SER A 191 4.24 11.70 -0.85
CA SER A 191 3.05 11.06 -1.44
C SER A 191 2.90 9.64 -0.85
N PRO A 192 1.80 9.32 -0.17
CA PRO A 192 1.57 7.98 0.41
C PRO A 192 1.13 6.94 -0.63
N SER A 193 1.40 7.17 -1.92
CA SER A 193 0.77 6.48 -3.06
C SER A 193 -0.75 6.77 -3.16
N PRO A 194 -1.45 6.33 -4.22
CA PRO A 194 -2.89 6.58 -4.40
C PRO A 194 -3.80 5.79 -3.44
N ILE A 195 -3.41 5.64 -2.17
CA ILE A 195 -4.33 5.20 -1.12
C ILE A 195 -5.37 6.30 -0.86
N PRO A 196 -6.62 5.95 -0.51
CA PRO A 196 -7.58 6.93 -0.04
C PRO A 196 -7.05 7.62 1.22
N LYS A 197 -7.42 8.88 1.44
CA LYS A 197 -7.04 9.60 2.68
C LYS A 197 -7.51 8.85 3.94
N PHE A 198 -8.57 8.05 3.83
CA PHE A 198 -9.00 7.09 4.85
C PHE A 198 -7.87 6.19 5.39
N ASP A 199 -6.93 5.79 4.53
CA ASP A 199 -5.85 4.89 4.91
C ASP A 199 -4.62 5.63 5.50
N ASN A 200 -4.51 6.97 5.35
CA ASN A 200 -3.36 7.73 5.88
C ASN A 200 -3.12 7.50 7.39
N PRO A 201 -4.15 7.52 8.28
CA PRO A 201 -3.96 7.28 9.70
C PRO A 201 -3.35 5.92 10.02
N LYS A 202 -3.52 4.92 9.15
CA LYS A 202 -2.93 3.57 9.34
C LYS A 202 -1.41 3.56 9.19
N MET A 203 -0.83 4.61 8.61
CA MET A 203 0.61 4.74 8.43
C MET A 203 1.32 5.30 9.68
N GLU A 204 0.59 6.07 10.51
CA GLU A 204 1.11 6.68 11.74
C GLU A 204 1.52 5.59 12.73
N MET A 205 2.77 5.65 13.19
CA MET A 205 3.30 4.72 14.21
C MET A 205 3.10 3.23 13.88
N ASN A 206 2.98 2.89 12.59
CA ASN A 206 2.75 1.53 12.14
C ASN A 206 3.96 0.63 12.47
N PRO A 207 3.77 -0.59 13.00
CA PRO A 207 4.88 -1.49 13.36
C PRO A 207 5.56 -2.18 12.16
N ALA A 208 4.93 -2.17 10.97
CA ALA A 208 5.49 -2.75 9.76
C ALA A 208 6.41 -1.78 9.01
N ILE A 209 7.35 -2.34 8.25
CA ILE A 209 8.16 -1.55 7.31
C ILE A 209 7.30 -1.21 6.09
N GLN A 210 7.26 0.07 5.71
CA GLN A 210 6.50 0.53 4.54
C GLN A 210 7.47 0.98 3.44
N LEU A 211 7.42 0.31 2.29
CA LEU A 211 8.31 0.55 1.13
C LEU A 211 7.50 1.01 -0.08
N PHE A 212 7.96 2.04 -0.76
CA PHE A 212 7.22 2.66 -1.86
C PHE A 212 8.04 2.59 -3.15
N GLY A 213 7.48 1.96 -4.18
CA GLY A 213 8.18 1.70 -5.45
C GLY A 213 7.54 2.40 -6.64
N ALA A 214 8.21 3.44 -7.17
CA ALA A 214 7.82 4.14 -8.39
C ALA A 214 8.75 3.77 -9.57
N GLY A 215 8.38 2.72 -10.31
CA GLY A 215 9.23 2.15 -11.36
C GLY A 215 9.44 3.07 -12.56
N ARG A 216 8.36 3.71 -13.05
CA ARG A 216 8.42 4.63 -14.21
C ARG A 216 9.20 5.90 -13.88
N GLU A 217 8.99 6.46 -12.69
CA GLU A 217 9.64 7.69 -12.21
C GLU A 217 11.01 7.41 -11.55
N LYS A 218 11.43 6.15 -11.47
CA LYS A 218 12.72 5.70 -10.94
C LYS A 218 12.99 6.22 -9.52
N ARG A 219 12.01 6.10 -8.62
CA ARG A 219 12.12 6.47 -7.20
C ARG A 219 11.72 5.33 -6.27
N ILE A 220 12.43 5.23 -5.15
CA ILE A 220 12.12 4.38 -4.00
C ILE A 220 12.13 5.26 -2.76
N TYR A 221 11.17 5.08 -1.87
CA TYR A 221 11.13 5.76 -0.57
C TYR A 221 10.52 4.83 0.47
N ALA A 222 10.62 5.19 1.75
CA ALA A 222 10.18 4.33 2.83
C ALA A 222 9.72 5.13 4.05
N VAL A 223 8.91 4.45 4.87
CA VAL A 223 8.56 4.85 6.23
C VAL A 223 8.97 3.69 7.13
N PRO A 224 9.98 3.86 8.02
CA PRO A 224 10.34 2.85 9.00
C PRO A 224 9.21 2.58 10.00
N PRO A 225 9.25 1.44 10.71
CA PRO A 225 8.34 1.18 11.82
C PRO A 225 8.33 2.33 12.84
N TYR A 226 7.18 2.56 13.47
CA TYR A 226 7.02 3.52 14.56
C TYR A 226 7.47 4.95 14.20
N THR A 227 7.29 5.34 12.94
CA THR A 227 7.59 6.69 12.44
C THR A 227 6.32 7.53 12.40
N SER A 228 6.44 8.82 12.74
CA SER A 228 5.33 9.76 12.59
C SER A 228 5.03 10.05 11.11
N VAL A 229 3.75 10.02 10.77
CA VAL A 229 3.12 10.26 9.47
C VAL A 229 1.90 11.15 9.68
N ARG A 230 2.10 12.46 9.56
CA ARG A 230 1.02 13.44 9.74
C ARG A 230 0.50 13.95 8.40
N SER A 231 -0.75 13.66 8.08
CA SER A 231 -1.45 14.29 6.95
C SER A 231 -1.44 15.80 7.12
N LEU A 232 -1.26 16.55 6.02
CA LEU A 232 -1.35 18.01 6.06
C LEU A 232 -2.79 18.47 6.32
N ASP A 233 -2.97 19.39 7.26
CA ASP A 233 -4.24 20.02 7.57
C ASP A 233 -4.01 21.43 8.11
N PHE A 234 -5.10 22.05 8.59
CA PHE A 234 -5.10 23.35 9.25
C PHE A 234 -5.86 23.24 10.57
N ASP A 235 -5.53 24.10 11.54
CA ASP A 235 -6.21 24.11 12.85
C ASP A 235 -7.73 24.35 12.71
N ASP A 236 -8.14 25.15 11.72
CA ASP A 236 -9.54 25.47 11.41
C ASP A 236 -10.18 24.49 10.42
N HIS A 237 -9.38 23.65 9.75
CA HIS A 237 -9.82 22.62 8.81
C HIS A 237 -9.01 21.32 9.05
N PRO A 238 -9.32 20.57 10.13
CA PRO A 238 -8.57 19.39 10.51
C PRO A 238 -8.72 18.27 9.48
N PHE A 239 -7.77 17.34 9.49
CA PHE A 239 -7.82 16.18 8.60
C PHE A 239 -9.04 15.28 8.87
N GLU A 240 -9.88 15.10 7.85
CA GLU A 240 -11.04 14.21 7.90
C GLU A 240 -10.90 13.04 6.93
N VAL A 241 -11.38 11.86 7.32
CA VAL A 241 -11.45 10.66 6.47
C VAL A 241 -12.82 10.53 5.80
N GLN A 242 -12.91 9.67 4.78
CA GLN A 242 -14.19 9.32 4.16
C GLN A 242 -15.15 8.68 5.16
N THR A 243 -16.44 9.00 5.03
CA THR A 243 -17.53 8.38 5.80
C THR A 243 -18.67 8.00 4.86
N TRP A 244 -19.40 6.95 5.21
CA TRP A 244 -20.55 6.46 4.44
C TRP A 244 -21.80 6.43 5.31
N LYS A 245 -22.95 6.71 4.71
CA LYS A 245 -24.27 6.48 5.33
C LYS A 245 -24.67 5.03 5.08
N GLY A 246 -24.02 4.11 5.78
CA GLY A 246 -24.28 2.68 5.61
C GLY A 246 -23.20 1.80 6.24
N SER A 247 -23.41 0.50 6.10
CA SER A 247 -22.44 -0.53 6.44
C SER A 247 -22.19 -1.41 5.22
N CYS A 248 -21.12 -2.19 5.24
CA CYS A 248 -20.91 -3.24 4.25
C CYS A 248 -22.13 -4.18 4.21
N ALA A 249 -22.72 -4.35 3.03
CA ALA A 249 -23.89 -5.21 2.83
C ALA A 249 -23.61 -6.71 3.07
N LEU A 250 -22.35 -7.12 3.15
CA LEU A 250 -21.93 -8.52 3.36
C LEU A 250 -21.62 -8.80 4.83
N CYS A 251 -20.72 -8.03 5.44
CA CYS A 251 -20.23 -8.28 6.80
C CYS A 251 -20.74 -7.28 7.86
N GLY A 252 -21.53 -6.28 7.45
CA GLY A 252 -22.08 -5.25 8.35
C GLY A 252 -21.05 -4.27 8.93
N SER A 253 -19.81 -4.24 8.43
CA SER A 253 -18.78 -3.29 8.92
C SER A 253 -19.17 -1.84 8.63
N THR A 254 -19.05 -0.97 9.64
CA THR A 254 -19.17 0.49 9.54
C THR A 254 -17.82 1.21 9.64
N THR A 255 -16.72 0.45 9.75
CA THR A 255 -15.38 0.97 10.06
C THR A 255 -14.38 0.73 8.93
N SER A 256 -14.79 0.12 7.83
CA SER A 256 -13.94 -0.19 6.68
C SER A 256 -14.16 0.81 5.56
N TYR A 257 -13.17 0.91 4.67
CA TYR A 257 -13.37 1.61 3.39
C TYR A 257 -14.34 0.81 2.52
N LEU A 258 -15.37 1.50 1.99
CA LEU A 258 -16.43 0.85 1.22
C LEU A 258 -16.32 1.18 -0.27
N ASP A 259 -16.39 0.13 -1.09
CA ASP A 259 -16.60 0.22 -2.54
C ASP A 259 -18.09 0.32 -2.85
N GLU A 260 -18.42 1.15 -3.83
CA GLU A 260 -19.77 1.32 -4.35
C GLU A 260 -19.97 0.44 -5.59
N VAL A 261 -20.89 -0.51 -5.48
CA VAL A 261 -21.26 -1.43 -6.56
C VAL A 261 -22.63 -1.05 -7.09
N ILE A 262 -22.72 -0.79 -8.40
CA ILE A 262 -23.99 -0.55 -9.10
C ILE A 262 -24.65 -1.91 -9.34
N THR A 263 -25.85 -2.12 -8.81
CA THR A 263 -26.53 -3.43 -8.83
C THR A 263 -27.58 -3.57 -9.93
N ASP A 264 -28.02 -2.47 -10.52
CA ASP A 264 -28.97 -2.47 -11.64
C ASP A 264 -28.81 -1.24 -12.56
N ASP A 265 -29.49 -1.27 -13.70
CA ASP A 265 -29.53 -0.17 -14.68
C ASP A 265 -30.42 1.01 -14.23
N ARG A 266 -31.02 0.93 -13.04
CA ARG A 266 -31.91 1.95 -12.46
C ARG A 266 -31.23 2.78 -11.38
N GLY A 267 -29.94 2.52 -11.13
CA GLY A 267 -29.12 3.30 -10.20
C GLY A 267 -29.13 2.78 -8.76
N SER A 268 -29.62 1.57 -8.50
CA SER A 268 -29.45 0.92 -7.18
C SER A 268 -27.99 0.65 -6.89
N ARG A 269 -27.62 0.83 -5.61
CA ARG A 269 -26.23 0.77 -5.14
C ARG A 269 -26.12 -0.13 -3.93
N MET A 270 -25.00 -0.84 -3.86
CA MET A 270 -24.58 -1.61 -2.71
C MET A 270 -23.20 -1.13 -2.27
N PHE A 271 -22.99 -0.99 -0.96
CA PHE A 271 -21.68 -0.70 -0.40
C PHE A 271 -21.09 -1.97 0.20
N VAL A 272 -19.87 -2.32 -0.19
CA VAL A 272 -19.15 -3.51 0.31
C VAL A 272 -17.75 -3.14 0.75
N CYS A 273 -17.17 -3.89 1.68
CA CYS A 273 -15.77 -3.68 2.06
C CYS A 273 -14.87 -3.79 0.85
N SER A 274 -13.98 -2.81 0.67
CA SER A 274 -12.93 -2.87 -0.34
C SER A 274 -11.82 -3.87 0.05
N ASP A 275 -11.57 -4.04 1.35
CA ASP A 275 -10.70 -5.11 1.85
C ASP A 275 -11.48 -6.43 1.96
N THR A 276 -11.23 -7.35 1.03
CA THR A 276 -11.95 -8.62 0.92
C THR A 276 -11.57 -9.62 2.01
N ASP A 277 -10.30 -9.64 2.42
CA ASP A 277 -9.81 -10.48 3.52
C ASP A 277 -10.49 -10.12 4.84
N PHE A 278 -10.52 -8.82 5.16
CA PHE A 278 -11.23 -8.31 6.32
C PHE A 278 -12.73 -8.65 6.28
N CYS A 279 -13.36 -8.49 5.12
CA CYS A 279 -14.77 -8.82 4.93
C CYS A 279 -15.08 -10.30 5.17
N ASN A 280 -14.26 -11.18 4.60
CA ASN A 280 -14.41 -12.64 4.71
C ASN A 280 -14.19 -13.11 6.15
N THR A 281 -13.16 -12.60 6.82
CA THR A 281 -12.87 -12.89 8.23
C THR A 281 -14.08 -12.55 9.11
N ARG A 282 -14.65 -11.36 8.94
CA ARG A 282 -15.84 -10.94 9.70
C ARG A 282 -17.08 -11.78 9.42
N GLN A 283 -17.30 -12.19 8.17
CA GLN A 283 -18.41 -13.09 7.84
C GLN A 283 -18.23 -14.47 8.50
N ALA A 284 -17.02 -15.01 8.49
CA ALA A 284 -16.70 -16.28 9.14
C ALA A 284 -16.91 -16.20 10.67
N GLU A 285 -16.47 -15.13 11.31
CA GLU A 285 -16.69 -14.88 12.74
C GLU A 285 -18.19 -14.80 13.08
N ALA A 286 -18.97 -14.07 12.29
CA ALA A 286 -20.42 -13.96 12.47
C ALA A 286 -21.13 -15.31 12.30
N ALA A 287 -20.72 -16.11 11.30
CA ALA A 287 -21.25 -17.44 11.09
C ALA A 287 -20.91 -18.40 12.25
N ALA A 288 -19.67 -18.35 12.76
CA ALA A 288 -19.23 -19.13 13.90
C ALA A 288 -19.99 -18.75 15.20
N ALA A 289 -20.19 -17.45 15.44
CA ALA A 289 -20.96 -16.96 16.59
C ALA A 289 -22.42 -17.44 16.53
N LYS A 290 -23.05 -17.40 15.35
CA LYS A 290 -24.42 -17.91 15.17
C LYS A 290 -24.51 -19.42 15.45
N ALA A 291 -23.57 -20.20 14.92
CA ALA A 291 -23.52 -21.65 15.16
C ALA A 291 -23.29 -22.00 16.64
N ALA A 292 -22.57 -21.17 17.39
CA ALA A 292 -22.39 -21.34 18.84
C ALA A 292 -23.70 -21.07 19.61
N VAL A 293 -24.44 -20.02 19.25
CA VAL A 293 -25.74 -19.71 19.85
C VAL A 293 -26.75 -20.82 19.58
N ASP A 294 -26.83 -21.30 18.33
CA ASP A 294 -27.76 -22.36 17.93
C ASP A 294 -27.49 -23.68 18.69
N LYS A 295 -26.22 -24.00 18.97
CA LYS A 295 -25.84 -25.16 19.80
C LYS A 295 -26.29 -25.03 21.25
N VAL A 296 -26.12 -23.86 21.86
CA VAL A 296 -26.55 -23.60 23.25
C VAL A 296 -28.08 -23.67 23.36
N SER A 297 -28.83 -23.12 22.39
CA SER A 297 -30.29 -23.23 22.36
C SER A 297 -30.83 -24.63 22.05
N GLY A 298 -30.00 -25.51 21.48
CA GLY A 298 -30.36 -26.89 21.16
C GLY A 298 -30.09 -27.91 22.28
N GLU A 299 -29.27 -27.56 23.28
CA GLU A 299 -29.01 -28.39 24.47
C GLU A 299 -29.98 -28.08 25.64
N GLU A 300 -30.74 -26.98 25.57
CA GLU A 300 -31.79 -26.62 26.54
C GLU A 300 -33.21 -27.12 26.17
N ALA A 301 -33.34 -27.93 25.11
CA ALA A 301 -34.59 -28.55 24.65
C ALA A 301 -34.55 -30.08 24.75
#